data_AF-A0A645BYU2-F1
#
_entry.id   AF-A0A645BYU2-F1
#
_cell.length_a   1.000
_cell.length_b   1.000
_cell.length_c   1.000
_cell.angle_alpha   90.00
_cell.angle_beta   90.00
_cell.angle_gamma   90.00
#
_symmetry.space_group_name_H-M   'P 1'
#
loop_
_entity.id
_entity.type
_entity.pdbx_description
1 polymer ?
#
loop_
_entity_poly.entity_id
_entity_poly.type
_entity_poly.pdbx_seq_one_letter_code
_entity_poly.pdbx_strand_id
1 'polypeptide(L)'
;MSKLEILNNEFTDKVPITKGMSGDQKFRITCSEGSRFLLRISDINQYERKQAEFNMLRKAYENGIRVSKPIEFGVYDKKHIYQLTEWCEGKDLEILSPQLPKEQLYSLGQKAAAILLKIHAISAPADAEPWLKRFEQKICTRLVYLKTIHC
;
A
#
# COMPACT_ATOMS: atom_id res chain seq x y z
N MET A 1 5.19 -22.55 8.50
CA MET A 1 5.13 -21.34 9.35
C MET A 1 5.16 -20.14 8.42
N SER A 2 4.32 -19.14 8.69
CA SER A 2 4.29 -17.90 7.91
C SER A 2 5.59 -17.12 8.05
N LYS A 3 5.96 -16.32 7.04
CA LYS A 3 7.12 -15.43 7.11
C LYS A 3 6.94 -14.43 8.24
N LEU A 4 5.73 -13.96 8.51
CA LEU A 4 5.46 -13.08 9.65
C LEU A 4 5.77 -13.74 11.01
N GLU A 5 5.37 -14.99 11.23
CA GLU A 5 5.68 -15.71 12.48
C GLU A 5 7.17 -15.90 12.69
N ILE A 6 7.91 -16.18 11.60
CA ILE A 6 9.37 -16.30 11.65
C ILE A 6 9.98 -14.96 12.06
N LEU A 7 9.62 -13.88 11.36
CA LEU A 7 10.21 -12.59 11.60
C LEU A 7 9.81 -12.00 12.97
N ASN A 8 8.64 -12.34 13.52
CA ASN A 8 8.20 -11.85 14.84
C ASN A 8 9.25 -12.12 15.94
N ASN A 9 10.00 -13.22 15.85
CA ASN A 9 11.05 -13.57 16.80
C ASN A 9 12.36 -12.80 16.58
N GLU A 10 12.48 -12.08 15.46
CA GLU A 10 13.69 -11.38 14.99
C GLU A 10 13.50 -9.86 14.94
N PHE A 11 12.34 -9.34 15.35
CA PHE A 11 12.04 -7.91 15.32
C PHE A 11 12.88 -7.13 16.33
N THR A 12 13.54 -6.09 15.84
CA THR A 12 14.26 -5.12 16.67
C THR A 12 13.49 -3.81 16.82
N ASP A 13 12.62 -3.48 15.86
CA ASP A 13 11.81 -2.26 15.88
C ASP A 13 10.46 -2.45 15.18
N LYS A 14 9.42 -1.80 15.72
CA LYS A 14 8.06 -1.77 15.15
C LYS A 14 7.45 -0.38 15.33
N VAL A 15 7.55 0.45 14.30
CA VAL A 15 7.11 1.85 14.33
C VAL A 15 5.76 2.01 13.63
N PRO A 16 4.73 2.56 14.30
CA PRO A 16 3.43 2.82 13.69
C PRO A 16 3.51 3.92 12.62
N ILE A 17 2.71 3.77 11.56
CA ILE A 17 2.54 4.77 10.49
C ILE A 17 1.10 5.26 10.51
N THR A 18 0.91 6.51 10.95
CA THR A 18 -0.42 7.12 11.13
C THR A 18 -0.91 7.89 9.89
N LYS A 19 -0.08 8.03 8.86
CA LYS A 19 -0.46 8.71 7.61
C LYS A 19 -1.47 7.91 6.77
N GLY A 20 -2.37 8.65 6.13
CA GLY A 20 -3.32 8.17 5.13
C GLY A 20 -4.71 7.85 5.69
N MET A 21 -5.67 7.64 4.78
CA MET A 21 -7.09 7.47 5.12
C MET A 21 -7.57 6.01 5.12
N SER A 22 -6.66 5.04 5.12
CA SER A 22 -7.07 3.64 5.26
C SER A 22 -7.41 3.37 6.72
N GLY A 23 -8.45 2.57 6.96
CA GLY A 23 -8.70 2.00 8.29
C GLY A 23 -7.65 0.96 8.73
N ASP A 24 -6.67 0.63 7.89
CA ASP A 24 -5.60 -0.32 8.21
C ASP A 24 -4.65 0.24 9.27
N GLN A 25 -4.26 -0.62 10.22
CA GLN A 25 -3.10 -0.37 11.07
C GLN A 25 -1.83 -0.66 10.26
N LYS A 26 -0.87 0.26 10.27
CA LYS A 26 0.37 0.14 9.49
C LYS A 26 1.57 0.26 10.39
N PHE A 27 2.56 -0.59 10.15
CA PHE A 27 3.81 -0.59 10.89
C PHE A 27 4.98 -0.76 9.95
N ARG A 28 6.04 0.04 10.16
CA ARG A 28 7.37 -0.32 9.66
C ARG A 28 8.00 -1.27 10.66
N ILE A 29 8.47 -2.39 10.17
CA ILE A 29 9.13 -3.43 10.96
C ILE A 29 10.58 -3.51 10.53
N THR A 30 11.49 -3.59 11.50
CA THR A 30 12.92 -3.82 11.26
C THR A 30 13.33 -5.13 11.93
N CYS A 31 14.04 -5.97 11.19
CA CYS A 31 14.55 -7.25 11.69
C CYS A 31 16.00 -7.11 12.14
N SER A 32 16.49 -8.08 12.90
CA SER A 32 17.85 -8.09 13.47
C SER A 32 18.94 -7.99 12.39
N GLU A 33 18.72 -8.57 11.22
CA GLU A 33 19.65 -8.49 10.08
C GLU A 33 19.56 -7.19 9.28
N GLY A 34 18.72 -6.23 9.70
CA GLY A 34 18.55 -4.92 9.08
C GLY A 34 17.47 -4.85 7.99
N SER A 35 16.88 -5.98 7.60
CA SER A 35 15.75 -6.02 6.66
C SER A 35 14.56 -5.22 7.19
N ARG A 36 13.89 -4.47 6.32
CA ARG A 36 12.72 -3.66 6.66
C ARG A 36 11.49 -4.07 5.87
N PHE A 37 10.35 -4.08 6.54
CA PHE A 37 9.06 -4.45 5.97
C PHE A 37 7.98 -3.44 6.34
N LEU A 38 6.96 -3.36 5.49
CA LEU A 38 5.69 -2.74 5.80
C LEU A 38 4.68 -3.83 6.15
N LEU A 39 4.22 -3.84 7.40
CA LEU A 39 3.10 -4.66 7.85
C LEU A 39 1.83 -3.82 7.82
N ARG A 40 0.79 -4.34 7.17
CA ARG A 40 -0.58 -3.84 7.25
C ARG A 40 -1.45 -4.85 7.95
N ILE A 41 -2.26 -4.41 8.90
CA ILE A 41 -3.27 -5.22 9.57
C ILE A 41 -4.64 -4.62 9.26
N SER A 42 -5.57 -5.47 8.82
CA SER A 42 -6.94 -5.08 8.47
C SER A 42 -7.94 -6.02 9.13
N ASP A 43 -9.19 -5.58 9.22
CA ASP A 43 -10.30 -6.42 9.68
C ASP A 43 -10.55 -7.62 8.74
N ILE A 44 -10.82 -8.79 9.31
CA ILE A 44 -11.05 -10.06 8.59
C ILE A 44 -12.23 -9.98 7.61
N ASN A 45 -13.23 -9.11 7.86
CA ASN A 45 -14.35 -8.90 6.96
C ASN A 45 -13.92 -8.31 5.61
N GLN A 46 -12.68 -7.83 5.49
CA GLN A 46 -12.11 -7.32 4.26
C GLN A 46 -11.26 -8.35 3.49
N TYR A 47 -11.23 -9.62 3.93
CA TYR A 47 -10.35 -10.67 3.40
C TYR A 47 -10.31 -10.71 1.87
N GLU A 48 -11.46 -10.97 1.22
CA GLU A 48 -11.55 -11.14 -0.23
C GLU A 48 -11.01 -9.92 -0.98
N ARG A 49 -11.45 -8.72 -0.56
CA ARG A 49 -11.01 -7.46 -1.16
C ARG A 49 -9.50 -7.27 -1.02
N LYS A 50 -8.97 -7.50 0.18
CA LYS A 50 -7.55 -7.29 0.50
C LYS A 50 -6.65 -8.35 -0.14
N GLN A 51 -7.14 -9.57 -0.31
CA GLN A 51 -6.47 -10.62 -1.05
C GLN A 51 -6.41 -10.26 -2.55
N ALA A 52 -7.50 -9.77 -3.13
CA ALA A 52 -7.51 -9.28 -4.51
C ALA A 52 -6.54 -8.10 -4.72
N GLU A 53 -6.50 -7.14 -3.80
CA GLU A 53 -5.52 -6.03 -3.80
C GLU A 53 -4.07 -6.55 -3.76
N PHE A 54 -3.78 -7.51 -2.88
CA PHE A 54 -2.44 -8.10 -2.74
C PHE A 54 -2.04 -8.90 -3.99
N ASN A 55 -2.97 -9.64 -4.59
CA ASN A 55 -2.73 -10.38 -5.83
C ASN A 55 -2.46 -9.43 -7.01
N MET A 56 -3.14 -8.27 -7.07
CA MET A 56 -2.84 -7.26 -8.08
C MET A 56 -1.46 -6.63 -7.88
N LEU A 57 -1.07 -6.36 -6.62
CA LEU A 57 0.29 -5.91 -6.30
C LEU A 57 1.35 -6.93 -6.74
N ARG A 58 1.11 -8.23 -6.50
CA ARG A 58 1.97 -9.32 -6.96
C ARG A 58 2.12 -9.33 -8.47
N LYS A 59 1.01 -9.29 -9.21
CA LYS A 59 1.03 -9.21 -10.68
C LYS A 59 1.82 -8.00 -11.15
N ALA A 60 1.63 -6.82 -10.55
CA ALA A 60 2.38 -5.62 -10.91
C ALA A 60 3.89 -5.79 -10.70
N TYR A 61 4.30 -6.37 -9.57
CA TYR A 61 5.70 -6.66 -9.29
C TYR A 61 6.30 -7.66 -10.30
N GLU A 62 5.59 -8.75 -10.59
CA GLU A 62 6.01 -9.78 -11.56
C GLU A 62 6.11 -9.23 -13.00
N ASN A 63 5.31 -8.21 -13.34
CA ASN A 63 5.41 -7.47 -14.60
C ASN A 63 6.51 -6.39 -14.60
N GLY A 64 7.41 -6.40 -13.61
CA GLY A 64 8.55 -5.49 -13.53
C GLY A 64 8.19 -4.03 -13.21
N ILE A 65 6.99 -3.78 -12.69
CA ILE A 65 6.59 -2.46 -12.23
C ILE A 65 7.26 -2.20 -10.88
N ARG A 66 7.82 -1.00 -10.71
CA ARG A 66 8.43 -0.57 -9.44
C ARG A 66 7.37 -0.30 -8.37
N VAL A 67 6.96 -1.37 -7.70
CA VAL A 67 6.07 -1.37 -6.53
C VAL A 67 6.78 -2.02 -5.34
N SER A 68 6.27 -1.84 -4.12
CA SER A 68 6.74 -2.60 -2.96
C SER A 68 6.63 -4.09 -3.23
N LYS A 69 7.73 -4.82 -3.05
CA LYS A 69 7.77 -6.27 -3.26
C LYS A 69 6.76 -6.96 -2.32
N PRO A 70 5.78 -7.72 -2.84
CA PRO A 70 4.88 -8.48 -2.01
C PRO A 70 5.64 -9.65 -1.38
N ILE A 71 5.52 -9.81 -0.07
CA ILE A 71 6.17 -10.89 0.68
C ILE A 71 5.15 -11.95 1.05
N GLU A 72 4.10 -11.57 1.78
CA GLU A 72 3.12 -12.52 2.29
C GLU A 72 1.76 -11.86 2.56
N PHE A 73 0.70 -12.64 2.45
CA PHE A 73 -0.66 -12.27 2.84
C PHE A 73 -1.26 -13.44 3.60
N GLY A 74 -1.95 -13.16 4.71
CA GLY A 74 -2.53 -14.23 5.51
C GLY A 74 -3.48 -13.74 6.59
N VAL A 75 -4.01 -14.70 7.35
CA VAL A 75 -4.80 -14.44 8.55
C VAL A 75 -3.83 -14.19 9.71
N TYR A 76 -4.00 -13.07 10.41
CA TYR A 76 -3.17 -12.70 11.56
C TYR A 76 -3.73 -13.34 12.84
N ASP A 77 -5.03 -13.22 13.05
CA ASP A 77 -5.78 -13.85 14.14
C ASP A 77 -7.26 -14.03 13.73
N LYS A 78 -8.13 -14.38 14.68
CA LYS A 78 -9.57 -14.61 14.42
C LYS A 78 -10.32 -13.41 13.84
N LYS A 79 -9.81 -12.18 14.01
CA LYS A 79 -10.45 -10.91 13.64
C LYS A 79 -9.66 -10.11 12.62
N HIS A 80 -8.42 -10.49 12.34
CA HIS A 80 -7.53 -9.69 11.52
C HIS A 80 -6.81 -10.51 10.44
N ILE A 81 -6.52 -9.83 9.34
CA ILE A 81 -5.61 -10.27 8.28
C ILE A 81 -4.37 -9.39 8.28
N TYR A 82 -3.30 -9.90 7.69
CA TYR A 82 -2.10 -9.13 7.45
C TYR A 82 -1.69 -9.14 5.98
N GLN A 83 -1.01 -8.06 5.59
CA GLN A 83 -0.21 -7.98 4.37
C GLN A 83 1.21 -7.57 4.76
N LEU A 84 2.18 -8.28 4.23
CA LEU A 84 3.59 -7.99 4.41
C LEU A 84 4.21 -7.67 3.05
N THR A 85 4.84 -6.50 2.95
CA THR A 85 5.60 -6.08 1.77
C THR A 85 6.98 -5.59 2.18
N GLU A 86 7.95 -5.65 1.28
CA GLU A 86 9.25 -5.00 1.49
C GLU A 86 9.07 -3.49 1.69
N TRP A 87 9.89 -2.94 2.58
CA TRP A 87 9.92 -1.49 2.79
C TRP A 87 10.50 -0.79 1.57
N CYS A 88 9.80 0.22 1.06
CA CYS A 88 10.29 1.05 -0.03
C CYS A 88 10.97 2.28 0.58
N GLU A 89 12.28 2.40 0.40
CA GLU A 89 13.01 3.58 0.82
C GLU A 89 12.66 4.77 -0.07
N GLY A 90 12.38 5.91 0.54
CA GLY A 90 11.99 7.10 -0.19
C GLY A 90 11.54 8.23 0.72
N LYS A 91 11.24 9.36 0.09
CA LYS A 91 10.69 10.55 0.74
C LYS A 91 9.37 10.89 0.09
N ASP A 92 8.43 11.36 0.91
CA ASP A 92 7.11 11.79 0.48
C ASP A 92 7.24 13.02 -0.43
N LEU A 93 6.72 12.92 -1.65
CA LEU A 93 6.79 14.01 -2.63
C LEU A 93 5.98 15.22 -2.18
N GLU A 94 4.92 15.05 -1.39
CA GLU A 94 4.15 16.17 -0.86
C GLU A 94 5.03 17.06 0.03
N ILE A 95 5.86 16.44 0.87
CA ILE A 95 6.81 17.14 1.76
C ILE A 95 7.93 17.80 0.94
N LEU A 96 8.44 17.11 -0.08
CA LEU A 96 9.57 17.60 -0.86
C LEU A 96 9.18 18.63 -1.91
N SER A 97 7.96 18.57 -2.44
CA SER A 97 7.58 19.36 -3.62
C SER A 97 7.79 20.87 -3.49
N PRO A 98 7.57 21.52 -2.32
CA PRO A 98 7.83 22.95 -2.18
C PRO A 98 9.32 23.34 -2.31
N GLN A 99 10.23 22.37 -2.14
CA GLN A 99 11.69 22.58 -2.13
C GLN A 99 12.33 22.21 -3.47
N LEU A 100 11.57 21.60 -4.40
CA LEU A 100 12.10 21.10 -5.67
C LEU A 100 11.88 22.13 -6.80
N PRO A 101 12.87 22.32 -7.70
CA PRO A 101 12.68 23.07 -8.93
C PRO A 101 11.56 22.49 -9.79
N LYS A 102 10.85 23.35 -10.52
CA LYS A 102 9.72 22.97 -11.37
C LYS A 102 10.11 21.91 -12.41
N GLU A 103 11.31 22.00 -12.96
CA GLU A 103 11.84 21.06 -13.94
C GLU A 103 12.01 19.66 -13.35
N GLN A 104 12.46 19.58 -12.09
CA GLN A 104 12.58 18.30 -11.38
C GLN A 104 11.22 17.69 -11.09
N LEU A 105 10.24 18.49 -10.65
CA LEU A 105 8.86 18.03 -10.46
C LEU A 105 8.24 17.51 -11.76
N TYR A 106 8.46 18.22 -12.87
CA TYR A 106 8.00 17.79 -14.18
C TYR A 106 8.64 16.46 -14.62
N SER A 107 9.95 16.29 -14.41
CA SER A 107 10.65 15.03 -14.66
C SER A 107 10.09 13.87 -13.82
N LEU A 108 9.80 14.11 -12.54
CA LEU A 108 9.17 13.12 -11.66
C LEU A 108 7.76 12.77 -12.14
N GLY A 109 6.98 13.75 -12.59
CA GLY A 109 5.66 13.55 -13.18
C GLY A 109 5.70 12.65 -14.42
N GLN A 110 6.66 12.87 -15.33
CA GLN A 110 6.85 12.01 -16.51
C GLN A 110 7.20 10.57 -16.13
N LYS A 111 8.07 10.37 -15.12
CA LYS A 111 8.40 9.04 -14.59
C LYS A 111 7.17 8.35 -13.99
N ALA A 112 6.36 9.09 -13.22
CA ALA A 112 5.12 8.58 -12.64
C ALA A 112 4.11 8.17 -13.72
N ALA A 113 3.96 8.99 -14.78
CA ALA A 113 3.09 8.68 -15.92
C ALA A 113 3.53 7.41 -16.66
N ALA A 114 4.84 7.24 -16.91
CA ALA A 114 5.38 6.04 -17.54
C ALA A 114 5.13 4.77 -16.70
N ILE A 115 5.20 4.86 -15.37
CA ILE A 115 4.85 3.76 -14.47
C ILE A 115 3.34 3.49 -14.52
N LEU A 116 2.51 4.53 -14.51
CA LEU A 116 1.05 4.40 -14.57
C LEU A 116 0.59 3.72 -15.87
N LEU A 117 1.22 4.02 -17.00
CA LEU A 117 0.96 3.35 -18.29
C LEU A 117 1.24 1.84 -18.21
N LYS A 118 2.31 1.42 -17.53
CA LYS A 118 2.58 0.00 -17.30
C LYS A 118 1.51 -0.66 -16.42
N ILE A 119 1.01 0.05 -15.41
CA ILE A 119 -0.08 -0.45 -14.56
C ILE A 119 -1.36 -0.61 -15.39
N HIS A 120 -1.69 0.33 -16.26
CA HIS A 120 -2.86 0.26 -17.14
C HIS A 120 -2.79 -0.89 -18.16
N ALA A 121 -1.60 -1.39 -18.47
CA ALA A 121 -1.44 -2.56 -19.32
C ALA A 121 -1.82 -3.89 -18.64
N ILE A 122 -1.95 -3.90 -17.31
CA ILE A 122 -2.41 -5.08 -16.56
C ILE A 122 -3.94 -5.13 -16.63
N SER A 123 -4.48 -6.23 -17.17
CA SER A 123 -5.93 -6.43 -17.27
C SER A 123 -6.59 -6.36 -15.88
N ALA A 124 -7.71 -5.64 -15.81
CA ALA A 124 -8.55 -5.64 -14.63
C ALA A 124 -9.13 -7.04 -14.38
N PRO A 125 -9.43 -7.40 -13.11
CA PRO A 125 -10.16 -8.63 -12.80
C PRO A 125 -11.49 -8.68 -13.56
N ALA A 126 -11.88 -9.85 -14.07
CA ALA A 126 -13.08 -10.02 -14.89
C ALA A 126 -14.38 -9.76 -14.10
N ASP A 127 -14.32 -9.96 -12.79
CA ASP A 127 -15.38 -9.75 -11.80
C ASP A 127 -15.36 -8.34 -11.17
N ALA A 128 -14.56 -7.43 -11.72
CA ALA A 128 -14.47 -6.06 -11.25
C ALA A 128 -15.83 -5.33 -11.38
N GLU A 129 -16.36 -4.85 -10.25
CA GLU A 129 -17.50 -3.95 -10.23
C GLU A 129 -17.25 -2.71 -11.12
N PRO A 130 -18.29 -2.14 -11.78
CA PRO A 130 -18.16 -0.95 -12.60
C PRO A 130 -17.39 0.18 -11.90
N TRP A 131 -16.47 0.79 -12.64
CA TRP A 131 -15.54 1.79 -12.10
C TRP A 131 -16.26 2.92 -11.35
N LEU A 132 -17.34 3.47 -11.94
CA LEU A 132 -18.08 4.59 -11.36
C LEU A 132 -18.61 4.26 -9.96
N LYS A 133 -19.23 3.10 -9.78
CA LYS A 133 -19.80 2.67 -8.50
C LYS A 133 -18.72 2.55 -7.42
N ARG A 134 -17.58 1.93 -7.74
CA ARG A 134 -16.43 1.84 -6.81
C ARG A 134 -15.84 3.22 -6.49
N PHE A 135 -15.79 4.10 -7.48
CA PHE A 135 -15.24 5.44 -7.33
C PHE A 135 -16.12 6.31 -6.43
N GLU A 136 -17.44 6.29 -6.65
CA GLU A 136 -18.42 7.01 -5.84
C GLU A 136 -18.36 6.60 -4.36
N GLN A 137 -18.36 5.29 -4.08
CA GLN A 137 -18.21 4.78 -2.71
C GLN A 137 -16.94 5.34 -2.04
N LYS A 138 -15.81 5.29 -2.75
CA LYS A 138 -14.51 5.75 -2.23
C LYS A 138 -14.46 7.27 -2.02
N ILE A 139 -15.00 8.05 -2.97
CA ILE A 139 -14.97 9.51 -2.90
C ILE A 139 -15.93 10.03 -1.84
N CYS A 140 -17.14 9.49 -1.74
CA CYS A 140 -18.10 9.90 -0.72
C CYS A 140 -17.53 9.74 0.70
N THR A 141 -16.90 8.60 1.02
CA THR A 141 -16.24 8.40 2.32
C THR A 141 -15.13 9.43 2.58
N ARG A 142 -14.33 9.75 1.55
CA ARG A 142 -13.24 10.74 1.68
C ARG A 142 -13.76 12.16 1.84
N LEU A 143 -14.81 12.54 1.13
CA LEU A 143 -15.42 13.86 1.25
C LEU A 143 -15.97 14.09 2.66
N VAL A 144 -16.56 13.06 3.29
CA VAL A 144 -16.99 13.14 4.69
C VAL A 144 -15.79 13.38 5.60
N TYR A 145 -14.73 12.58 5.47
CA TYR A 145 -13.51 12.72 6.29
C TYR A 145 -12.84 14.09 6.16
N LEU A 146 -12.70 14.62 4.93
CA LEU A 146 -12.09 15.92 4.68
C LEU A 146 -12.89 17.07 5.29
N LYS A 147 -14.23 16.97 5.31
CA LYS A 147 -15.09 17.95 5.99
C LYS A 147 -14.91 17.94 7.52
N THR A 148 -14.47 16.82 8.11
CA THR A 148 -14.25 16.71 9.56
C THR A 148 -12.90 17.28 10.02
N ILE A 149 -11.91 17.42 9.12
CA ILE A 149 -10.55 17.88 9.46
C ILE A 149 -10.33 19.36 9.12
N HIS A 150 -11.13 19.90 8.21
CA HIS A 150 -11.03 21.30 7.75
C HIS A 150 -12.22 22.17 8.17
N CYS A 151 -12.98 21.74 9.17
CA CYS A 151 -13.98 22.56 9.89
C CYS A 151 -13.65 22.60 11.38
#